data_AF-A0A7Y3D8L9-F1
#
_entry.id   AF-A0A7Y3D8L9-F1
#
_cell.length_a   1.000
_cell.length_b   1.000
_cell.length_c   1.000
_cell.angle_alpha   90.00
_cell.angle_beta   90.00
_cell.angle_gamma   90.00
#
_symmetry.space_group_name_H-M   'P 1'
#
loop_
_entity.id
_entity.type
_entity.pdbx_description
1 polymer ?
#
loop_
_entity_poly.entity_id
_entity_poly.type
_entity_poly.pdbx_seq_one_letter_code
_entity_poly.pdbx_strand_id
1 'polypeptide(L)'
;TGVLDALDVLVAEGMVQLEAPEAESGPTPGTNAAGRALRLGVDALAAALPLALLLGWFALAGPVAAPEGAPFEIHRDPLASARAAYDVEQLRAAVEAHRFAEGRWPERLGELAARGYVPDDALTDAKGRPYYYAAREDGFVLLAPER
;
A
#
# COMPACT_ATOMS: atom_id res chain seq x y z
N THR A 1 -22.91 -21.52 9.54
CA THR A 1 -21.74 -21.95 8.73
C THR A 1 -21.08 -20.70 8.18
N GLY A 2 -19.92 -20.22 8.60
CA GLY A 2 -18.97 -20.69 9.60
C GLY A 2 -18.25 -19.49 10.23
N VAL A 3 -18.43 -19.35 11.54
CA VAL A 3 -17.57 -18.54 12.43
C VAL A 3 -16.87 -19.46 13.45
N LEU A 4 -17.36 -20.70 13.59
CA LEU A 4 -16.80 -21.72 14.48
C LEU A 4 -15.57 -22.44 13.89
N ASP A 5 -15.37 -22.37 12.57
CA ASP A 5 -14.22 -23.00 11.89
C ASP A 5 -12.93 -22.17 12.02
N ALA A 6 -13.04 -20.88 12.37
CA ALA A 6 -11.90 -20.01 12.60
C ALA A 6 -11.29 -20.16 14.00
N LEU A 7 -12.05 -20.73 14.95
CA LEU A 7 -11.59 -20.93 16.32
C LEU A 7 -10.72 -22.20 16.47
N ASP A 8 -10.95 -23.23 15.66
CA ASP A 8 -10.14 -24.46 15.72
C ASP A 8 -8.73 -24.30 15.14
N VAL A 9 -8.53 -23.35 14.22
CA VAL A 9 -7.19 -23.08 13.66
C VAL A 9 -6.30 -22.31 14.65
N LEU A 10 -6.88 -21.48 15.52
CA LEU A 10 -6.14 -20.69 16.51
C LEU A 10 -5.75 -21.49 17.77
N VAL A 11 -6.36 -22.66 18.00
CA VAL A 11 -6.04 -23.54 19.14
C VAL A 11 -4.90 -24.53 18.81
N ALA A 12 -4.63 -24.80 17.53
CA ALA A 12 -3.55 -25.69 17.09
C ALA A 12 -2.13 -25.09 17.22
N GLU A 13 -2.00 -23.77 17.42
CA GLU A 13 -0.70 -23.07 17.52
C GLU A 13 -0.13 -22.96 18.95
N GLY A 14 -0.73 -23.65 19.93
CA GLY A 14 -0.09 -23.82 21.24
C GLY A 14 0.03 -22.53 22.08
N MET A 15 -0.93 -21.60 21.95
CA MET A 15 -0.95 -20.32 22.68
C MET A 15 -2.08 -20.18 23.71
N VAL A 16 -2.65 -21.28 24.21
CA VAL A 16 -3.55 -21.21 25.38
C VAL A 16 -3.12 -22.25 26.42
N GLN A 17 -2.21 -21.81 27.28
CA GLN A 17 -1.89 -22.48 28.53
C GLN A 17 -3.06 -22.21 29.49
N LEU A 18 -3.98 -23.17 29.62
CA LEU A 18 -4.99 -23.17 30.67
C LEU A 18 -4.29 -23.43 32.00
N GLU A 19 -3.82 -22.37 32.65
CA GLU A 19 -3.42 -22.44 34.05
C GLU A 19 -4.67 -22.48 34.93
N ALA A 20 -4.77 -23.56 35.70
CA ALA A 20 -5.80 -23.77 36.70
C ALA A 20 -5.70 -22.71 37.82
N PRO A 21 -6.83 -22.38 38.48
CA PRO A 21 -6.88 -21.32 39.47
C PRO A 21 -6.40 -21.83 40.82
N GLU A 22 -5.26 -21.36 41.31
CA GLU A 22 -4.93 -21.50 42.73
C GLU A 22 -4.19 -20.28 43.30
N ALA A 23 -4.60 -20.01 44.55
CA ALA A 23 -3.96 -19.23 45.59
C ALA A 23 -4.02 -17.70 45.48
N GLU A 24 -5.07 -17.19 46.13
CA GLU A 24 -5.01 -15.99 46.95
C GLU A 24 -3.62 -15.80 47.60
N SER A 25 -2.97 -14.69 47.26
CA SER A 25 -2.05 -14.02 48.16
C SER A 25 -2.31 -12.53 48.03
N GLY A 26 -3.04 -12.01 49.02
CA GLY A 26 -3.42 -10.61 49.09
C GLY A 26 -2.19 -9.70 49.13
N PRO A 27 -2.21 -8.57 48.41
CA PRO A 27 -1.20 -7.54 48.59
C PRO A 27 -1.52 -6.75 49.87
N THR A 28 -0.62 -6.87 50.83
CA THR A 28 -0.45 -5.99 51.98
C THR A 28 -0.52 -4.51 51.59
N PRO A 29 -1.28 -3.66 52.30
CA PRO A 29 -1.30 -2.22 52.08
C PRO A 29 -0.05 -1.62 52.72
N GLY A 30 1.07 -1.72 52.01
CA GLY A 30 2.38 -1.28 52.47
C GLY A 30 3.08 -0.39 51.45
N THR A 31 2.75 0.90 51.50
CA THR A 31 3.73 2.00 51.52
C THR A 31 4.86 1.92 50.49
N ASN A 32 4.68 2.51 49.30
CA ASN A 32 5.78 2.97 48.45
C ASN A 32 5.32 4.11 47.51
N ALA A 33 4.83 5.21 48.10
CA ALA A 33 4.48 6.43 47.35
C ALA A 33 5.71 7.07 46.66
N ALA A 34 6.90 6.90 47.24
CA ALA A 34 8.14 7.45 46.70
C ALA A 34 8.61 6.77 45.39
N GLY A 35 8.36 5.47 45.20
CA GLY A 35 8.73 4.75 43.97
C GLY A 35 7.84 5.09 42.77
N ARG A 36 6.59 5.54 43.01
CA ARG A 36 5.64 5.93 41.97
C ARG A 36 5.94 7.29 41.35
N ALA A 37 6.42 8.24 42.16
CA ALA A 37 6.81 9.57 41.68
C ALA A 37 8.03 9.52 40.73
N LEU A 38 8.99 8.63 41.00
CA LEU A 38 10.17 8.43 40.17
C LEU A 38 9.87 7.75 38.82
N ARG A 39 8.91 6.81 38.78
CA ARG A 39 8.52 6.14 37.52
C ARG A 39 7.73 7.07 36.58
N LEU A 40 6.84 7.90 37.12
CA LEU A 40 6.09 8.89 36.32
C LEU A 40 7.01 9.91 35.62
N GLY A 41 8.15 10.25 36.22
CA GLY A 41 9.15 11.12 35.60
C GLY A 41 9.87 10.48 34.41
N VAL A 42 10.15 9.18 34.49
CA VAL A 42 10.85 8.43 33.41
C VAL A 42 9.91 8.14 32.24
N ASP A 43 8.66 7.78 32.50
CA ASP A 43 7.67 7.51 31.45
C ASP A 43 7.29 8.79 30.68
N ALA A 44 7.21 9.93 31.37
CA ALA A 44 6.98 11.23 30.72
C ALA A 44 8.18 11.65 29.85
N LEU A 45 9.41 11.37 30.28
CA LEU A 45 10.62 11.66 29.51
C LEU A 45 10.72 10.75 28.27
N ALA A 46 10.34 9.48 28.40
CA ALA A 46 10.31 8.52 27.29
C ALA A 46 9.26 8.89 26.23
N ALA A 47 8.10 9.42 26.64
CA ALA A 47 7.07 9.90 25.72
C ALA A 47 7.45 11.21 25.00
N ALA A 48 8.25 12.07 25.64
CA ALA A 48 8.69 13.34 25.05
C ALA A 48 9.86 13.19 24.06
N LEU A 49 10.66 12.13 24.19
CA LEU A 49 11.82 11.86 23.33
C LEU A 49 11.51 11.80 21.83
N PRO A 50 10.50 11.03 21.34
CA PRO A 50 10.18 10.99 19.92
C PRO A 50 9.70 12.35 19.38
N LEU A 51 8.96 13.12 20.18
CA LEU A 51 8.50 14.46 19.80
C LEU A 51 9.67 15.44 19.66
N ALA A 52 10.63 15.40 20.60
CA ALA A 52 11.82 16.24 20.56
C ALA A 52 12.73 15.89 19.36
N LEU A 53 12.85 14.61 19.03
CA LEU A 53 13.56 14.15 17.83
C LEU A 53 12.90 14.65 16.54
N LEU A 54 11.57 14.61 16.47
CA LEU A 54 10.82 15.08 15.31
C LEU A 54 10.96 16.60 15.12
N LEU A 55 10.87 17.37 16.21
CA LEU A 55 11.09 18.82 16.19
C LEU A 55 12.54 19.18 15.84
N GLY A 56 13.51 18.42 16.35
CA GLY A 56 14.92 18.55 15.98
C GLY A 56 15.14 18.31 14.49
N TRP A 57 14.50 17.27 13.92
CA TRP A 57 14.57 16.99 12.49
C TRP A 57 14.02 18.15 11.64
N PHE A 58 12.88 18.72 12.03
CA PHE A 58 12.31 19.89 11.36
C PHE A 58 13.21 21.14 11.46
N ALA A 59 13.89 21.34 12.59
CA ALA A 59 14.84 22.44 12.76
C ALA A 59 16.10 22.25 11.88
N LEU A 60 16.58 21.01 11.70
CA LEU A 60 17.71 20.70 10.83
C LEU A 60 17.35 20.69 9.35
N ALA A 61 16.10 20.39 9.00
CA ALA A 61 15.66 20.33 7.60
C ALA A 61 15.83 21.67 6.86
N GLY A 62 15.97 22.78 7.61
CA GLY A 62 16.11 24.11 7.06
C GLY A 62 14.88 24.54 6.25
N PRO A 63 14.73 25.82 5.92
CA PRO A 63 13.80 26.22 4.88
C PRO A 63 14.32 25.65 3.57
N VAL A 64 13.67 24.60 3.06
CA VAL A 64 13.84 24.18 1.67
C VAL A 64 13.40 25.38 0.84
N ALA A 65 14.36 26.10 0.27
CA ALA A 65 14.07 27.19 -0.65
C ALA A 65 13.21 26.59 -1.76
N ALA A 66 11.95 27.04 -1.84
CA ALA A 66 11.13 26.72 -2.99
C ALA A 66 11.91 27.21 -4.21
N PRO A 67 12.21 26.35 -5.20
CA PRO A 67 12.84 26.83 -6.41
C PRO A 67 11.94 27.94 -6.97
N GLU A 68 12.52 29.11 -7.24
CA GLU A 68 11.86 30.19 -7.99
C GLU A 68 11.63 29.70 -9.42
N GLY A 69 10.70 28.77 -9.57
CA GLY A 69 10.20 28.31 -10.85
C GLY A 69 9.24 29.37 -11.35
N ALA A 70 9.44 29.78 -12.61
CA ALA A 70 8.46 30.50 -13.41
C ALA A 70 7.04 29.95 -13.13
N PRO A 71 5.98 30.78 -13.18
CA PRO A 71 4.62 30.33 -12.89
C PRO A 71 4.28 29.13 -13.76
N PHE A 72 4.41 27.93 -13.19
CA PHE A 72 4.09 26.70 -13.86
C PHE A 72 2.58 26.58 -13.70
N GLU A 73 1.85 26.98 -14.73
CA GLU A 73 0.43 26.64 -14.84
C GLU A 73 0.35 25.12 -14.89
N ILE A 74 0.10 24.49 -13.74
CA ILE A 74 -0.22 23.07 -13.65
C ILE A 74 -1.62 22.92 -14.25
N HIS A 75 -1.72 22.89 -15.58
CA HIS A 75 -2.88 22.38 -16.29
C HIS A 75 -2.89 20.85 -16.17
N ARG A 76 -3.09 20.35 -14.95
CA ARG A 76 -3.45 18.94 -14.74
C ARG A 76 -4.95 18.87 -14.72
N ASP A 77 -5.53 18.30 -15.77
CA ASP A 77 -6.91 17.84 -15.73
C ASP A 77 -6.94 16.55 -14.86
N PRO A 78 -7.47 16.62 -13.62
CA PRO A 78 -7.52 15.46 -12.74
C PRO A 78 -8.40 14.36 -13.33
N LEU A 79 -9.41 14.72 -14.13
CA LEU A 79 -10.29 13.76 -14.77
C LEU A 79 -9.59 13.01 -15.90
N ALA A 80 -8.79 13.71 -16.71
CA ALA A 80 -7.96 13.07 -17.72
C ALA A 80 -6.95 12.08 -17.09
N SER A 81 -6.38 12.46 -15.95
CA SER A 81 -5.44 11.61 -15.20
C SER A 81 -6.13 10.36 -14.61
N ALA A 82 -7.32 10.54 -14.04
CA ALA A 82 -8.12 9.43 -13.51
C ALA A 82 -8.58 8.47 -14.61
N ARG A 83 -8.99 8.98 -15.78
CA ARG A 83 -9.33 8.18 -16.96
C ARG A 83 -8.15 7.35 -17.43
N ALA A 84 -6.98 7.98 -17.62
CA ALA A 84 -5.78 7.26 -18.03
C ALA A 84 -5.40 6.14 -17.04
N ALA A 85 -5.54 6.37 -15.73
CA ALA A 85 -5.29 5.34 -14.72
C ALA A 85 -6.29 4.18 -14.82
N TYR A 86 -7.57 4.48 -15.04
CA TYR A 86 -8.62 3.48 -15.24
C TYR A 86 -8.38 2.64 -16.50
N ASP A 87 -7.99 3.26 -17.62
CA ASP A 87 -7.71 2.56 -18.88
C ASP A 87 -6.52 1.60 -18.73
N VAL A 88 -5.48 2.02 -18.01
CA VAL A 88 -4.33 1.16 -17.68
C VAL A 88 -4.74 -0.03 -16.82
N GLU A 89 -5.63 0.16 -15.84
CA GLU A 89 -6.10 -0.91 -14.97
C GLU A 89 -6.96 -1.93 -15.73
N GLN A 90 -7.86 -1.45 -16.58
CA GLN A 90 -8.66 -2.29 -17.50
C GLN A 90 -7.75 -3.14 -18.40
N LEU A 91 -6.73 -2.54 -19.00
CA LEU A 91 -5.81 -3.28 -19.87
C LEU A 91 -5.02 -4.34 -19.09
N ARG A 92 -4.58 -4.03 -17.85
CA ARG A 92 -3.90 -5.01 -16.99
C ARG A 92 -4.80 -6.19 -16.68
N ALA A 93 -6.04 -5.92 -16.28
CA ALA A 93 -7.02 -6.96 -15.99
C ALA A 93 -7.28 -7.86 -17.21
N ALA A 94 -7.36 -7.28 -18.41
CA ALA A 94 -7.52 -8.05 -19.65
C ALA A 94 -6.32 -8.95 -19.97
N VAL A 95 -5.09 -8.45 -19.77
CA VAL A 95 -3.86 -9.24 -19.94
C VAL A 95 -3.82 -10.40 -18.95
N GLU A 96 -4.18 -10.16 -17.69
CA GLU A 96 -4.26 -11.21 -16.67
C GLU A 96 -5.33 -12.24 -17.00
N ALA A 97 -6.52 -11.80 -17.41
CA ALA A 97 -7.59 -12.70 -17.84
C ALA A 97 -7.15 -13.59 -19.02
N HIS A 98 -6.48 -13.02 -20.02
CA HIS A 98 -5.88 -13.79 -21.13
C HIS A 98 -4.87 -14.80 -20.61
N ARG A 99 -3.97 -14.40 -19.70
CA ARG A 99 -2.98 -15.31 -19.10
C ARG A 99 -3.63 -16.47 -18.37
N PHE A 100 -4.67 -16.21 -17.59
CA PHE A 100 -5.37 -17.26 -16.85
C PHE A 100 -6.13 -18.21 -17.78
N ALA A 101 -6.71 -17.70 -18.87
CA ALA A 101 -7.45 -18.51 -19.82
C ALA A 101 -6.56 -19.34 -20.77
N GLU A 102 -5.49 -18.75 -21.29
CA GLU A 102 -4.62 -19.37 -22.32
C GLU A 102 -3.37 -20.02 -21.73
N GLY A 103 -3.08 -19.80 -20.44
CA GLY A 103 -1.89 -20.30 -19.76
C GLY A 103 -0.58 -19.63 -20.18
N ARG A 104 -0.65 -18.56 -20.99
CA ARG A 104 0.49 -17.80 -21.51
C ARG A 104 0.18 -16.32 -21.55
N TRP A 105 1.21 -15.49 -21.53
CA TRP A 105 1.04 -14.05 -21.79
C TRP A 105 0.67 -13.81 -23.27
N PRO A 106 -0.12 -12.77 -23.58
CA PRO A 106 -0.38 -12.39 -24.97
C PRO A 106 0.93 -11.95 -25.63
N GLU A 107 1.20 -12.41 -26.85
CA GLU A 107 2.39 -11.96 -27.59
C GLU A 107 2.17 -10.58 -28.18
N ARG A 108 0.90 -10.22 -28.47
CA ARG A 108 0.47 -8.91 -28.97
C ARG A 108 -0.80 -8.44 -28.29
N LEU A 109 -0.94 -7.13 -28.06
CA LEU A 109 -2.19 -6.55 -27.52
C LEU A 109 -3.41 -6.83 -28.41
N GLY A 110 -3.22 -6.92 -29.73
CA GLY A 110 -4.29 -7.30 -30.66
C GLY A 110 -4.89 -8.68 -30.38
N GLU A 111 -4.17 -9.59 -29.69
CA GLU A 111 -4.76 -10.86 -29.24
C GLU A 111 -5.85 -10.65 -28.19
N LEU A 112 -5.75 -9.60 -27.37
CA LEU A 112 -6.77 -9.29 -26.36
C LEU A 112 -8.08 -8.89 -27.04
N ALA A 113 -8.01 -8.06 -28.08
CA ALA A 113 -9.18 -7.64 -28.82
C ALA A 113 -9.74 -8.76 -29.71
N ALA A 114 -8.88 -9.51 -30.41
CA ALA A 114 -9.28 -10.66 -31.22
C ALA A 114 -9.97 -11.77 -30.40
N ARG A 115 -9.68 -11.88 -29.11
CA ARG A 115 -10.30 -12.83 -28.17
C ARG A 115 -11.45 -12.23 -27.36
N GLY A 116 -11.75 -10.94 -27.54
CA GLY A 116 -12.86 -10.26 -26.88
C GLY A 116 -12.62 -9.88 -25.41
N TYR A 117 -11.38 -9.85 -24.94
CA TYR A 117 -11.05 -9.36 -23.59
C TYR A 117 -11.15 -7.84 -23.49
N VAL A 118 -10.95 -7.13 -24.60
CA VAL A 118 -11.13 -5.68 -24.74
C VAL A 118 -11.81 -5.37 -26.07
N PRO A 119 -12.55 -4.26 -26.19
CA PRO A 119 -13.04 -3.81 -27.49
C PRO A 119 -11.88 -3.28 -28.35
N ASP A 120 -11.99 -3.36 -29.68
CA ASP A 120 -10.91 -2.99 -30.62
C ASP A 120 -10.43 -1.54 -30.45
N ASP A 121 -11.31 -0.63 -30.05
CA ASP A 121 -11.03 0.79 -29.84
C ASP A 121 -10.31 1.08 -28.51
N ALA A 122 -10.37 0.17 -27.53
CA ALA A 122 -9.66 0.32 -26.25
C ALA A 122 -8.14 0.19 -26.38
N LEU A 123 -7.63 -0.33 -27.50
CA LEU A 123 -6.19 -0.41 -27.77
C LEU A 123 -5.62 0.86 -28.42
N THR A 124 -6.45 1.88 -28.60
CA THR A 124 -6.07 3.19 -29.12
C THR A 124 -6.35 4.29 -28.11
N ASP A 125 -5.46 5.27 -28.00
CA ASP A 125 -5.72 6.47 -27.20
C ASP A 125 -6.89 7.28 -27.79
N ALA A 126 -7.36 8.30 -27.07
CA ALA A 126 -8.44 9.18 -27.54
C ALA A 126 -8.14 9.90 -28.88
N LYS A 127 -6.89 9.86 -29.37
CA LYS A 127 -6.46 10.40 -30.66
C LYS A 127 -6.23 9.30 -31.71
N GLY A 128 -6.60 8.05 -31.43
CA GLY A 128 -6.45 6.91 -32.33
C GLY A 128 -5.04 6.31 -32.38
N ARG A 129 -4.16 6.64 -31.44
CA ARG A 129 -2.77 6.14 -31.45
C ARG A 129 -2.66 4.81 -30.71
N PRO A 130 -2.08 3.77 -31.31
CA PRO A 130 -2.01 2.45 -30.69
C PRO A 130 -1.00 2.41 -29.54
N TYR A 131 -1.31 1.61 -28.52
CA TYR A 131 -0.35 1.24 -27.48
C TYR A 131 0.62 0.17 -27.98
N TYR A 132 1.88 0.26 -27.58
CA TYR A 132 2.92 -0.72 -27.93
C TYR A 132 3.51 -1.36 -26.67
N TYR A 133 3.95 -2.60 -26.80
CA TYR A 133 4.66 -3.33 -25.75
C TYR A 133 6.12 -3.52 -26.17
N ALA A 134 7.02 -3.38 -25.21
CA ALA A 134 8.43 -3.73 -25.37
C ALA A 134 8.80 -4.82 -24.35
N ALA A 135 9.52 -5.84 -24.81
CA ALA A 135 10.11 -6.83 -23.93
C ALA A 135 11.35 -6.22 -23.24
N ARG A 136 11.45 -6.45 -21.93
CA ARG A 136 12.58 -6.09 -21.06
C ARG A 136 13.04 -7.36 -20.33
N GLU A 137 14.25 -7.36 -19.79
CA GLU A 137 14.81 -8.52 -19.08
C GLU A 137 13.90 -9.01 -17.92
N ASP A 138 13.19 -8.10 -17.27
CA ASP A 138 12.31 -8.41 -16.12
C ASP A 138 10.81 -8.52 -16.49
N GLY A 139 10.44 -8.45 -17.77
CA GLY A 139 9.04 -8.55 -18.21
C GLY A 139 8.65 -7.62 -19.35
N PHE A 140 7.36 -7.34 -19.49
CA PHE A 140 6.83 -6.48 -20.56
C PHE A 140 6.49 -5.09 -20.01
N VAL A 141 6.86 -4.05 -20.77
CA VAL A 141 6.50 -2.66 -20.46
C VAL A 141 5.55 -2.15 -21.53
N LEU A 142 4.43 -1.57 -21.07
CA LEU A 142 3.51 -0.83 -21.93
C LEU A 142 4.08 0.57 -22.18
N LEU A 143 4.37 0.88 -23.44
CA LEU A 143 4.84 2.19 -23.85
C LEU A 143 3.64 3.07 -24.22
N ALA A 144 3.69 4.32 -23.76
CA ALA A 144 2.73 5.33 -24.15
C ALA A 144 2.80 5.55 -25.68
N PRO A 145 1.67 5.89 -26.33
CA PRO A 145 1.64 6.22 -27.75
C PRO A 145 2.61 7.36 -28.05
N GLU A 146 3.40 7.22 -29.13
CA GLU A 146 4.35 8.25 -29.56
C GLU A 146 3.62 9.59 -29.82
N ARG A 147 4.32 10.70 -29.54
CA ARG A 147 3.77 12.05 -29.63
C ARG A 147 3.59 12.51 -31.06
#